data_AF-A0A2D9CA90-F1
#
_entry.id   AF-A0A2D9CA90-F1
#
_cell.length_a   1.000
_cell.length_b   1.000
_cell.length_c   1.000
_cell.angle_alpha   90.00
_cell.angle_beta   90.00
_cell.angle_gamma   90.00
#
_symmetry.space_group_name_H-M   'P 1'
#
loop_
_entity.id
_entity.type
_entity.pdbx_description
1 polymer ?
#
loop_
_entity_poly.entity_id
_entity_poly.type
_entity_poly.pdbx_seq_one_letter_code
_entity_poly.pdbx_strand_id
1 'polypeptide(L)'
;MVDEQKPFITIDDVQISVEDLPQEAQGIFGRIQRLNQKKATLALDMEEIDASLNFFSSRIISIVNEDAKPTGESDEELVEGEDAVKSNN
;
A
#
# COMPACT_ATOMS: atom_id res chain seq x y z
N MET A 1 26.34 9.42 21.93
CA MET A 1 27.36 8.91 20.98
C MET A 1 26.60 8.04 19.99
N VAL A 2 26.62 8.37 18.70
CA VAL A 2 26.07 7.46 17.69
C VAL A 2 27.16 6.43 17.51
N ASP A 3 26.97 5.23 18.06
CA ASP A 3 27.88 4.13 17.79
C ASP A 3 27.93 3.94 16.27
N GLU A 4 29.11 4.12 15.70
CA GLU A 4 29.35 4.00 14.27
C GLU A 4 29.21 2.52 13.91
N GLN A 5 27.98 2.12 13.57
CA GLN A 5 27.65 0.73 13.32
C GLN A 5 28.32 0.30 12.02
N LYS A 6 29.50 -0.31 12.15
CA LYS A 6 30.29 -0.76 11.01
C LYS A 6 29.51 -1.82 10.22
N PRO A 7 29.40 -1.68 8.90
CA PRO A 7 28.69 -2.64 8.08
C PRO A 7 29.45 -3.97 8.10
N PHE A 8 28.70 -5.06 8.23
CA PHE A 8 29.21 -6.43 8.23
C PHE A 8 28.42 -7.29 7.25
N ILE A 9 29.02 -8.39 6.82
CA ILE A 9 28.36 -9.45 6.07
C ILE A 9 28.47 -10.76 6.85
N THR A 10 27.45 -11.62 6.72
CA THR A 10 27.51 -12.97 7.29
C THR A 10 27.79 -13.96 6.15
N ILE A 11 28.87 -14.73 6.29
CA ILE A 11 29.25 -15.80 5.37
C ILE A 11 29.48 -17.05 6.22
N ASP A 12 28.81 -18.15 5.89
CA ASP A 12 28.93 -19.43 6.61
C ASP A 12 28.77 -19.29 8.14
N ASP A 13 27.75 -18.53 8.57
CA ASP A 13 27.44 -18.20 9.96
C ASP A 13 28.52 -17.39 10.71
N VAL A 14 29.53 -16.88 9.99
CA VAL A 14 30.57 -15.99 10.52
C VAL A 14 30.28 -14.55 10.07
N GLN A 15 30.25 -13.62 11.03
CA GLN A 15 30.19 -12.19 10.73
C GLN A 15 31.58 -11.63 10.43
N ILE A 16 31.71 -10.98 9.29
CA ILE A 16 32.94 -10.37 8.81
C ILE A 16 32.68 -8.89 8.58
N SER A 17 33.51 -8.03 9.17
CA SER A 17 33.45 -6.58 8.91
C SER A 17 33.78 -6.32 7.45
N VAL A 18 33.09 -5.36 6.83
CA VAL A 18 33.35 -5.03 5.42
C VAL A 18 34.79 -4.53 5.23
N GLU A 19 35.37 -3.88 6.23
CA GLU A 19 36.76 -3.39 6.17
C GLU A 19 37.80 -4.53 6.12
N ASP A 20 37.45 -5.72 6.61
CA ASP A 20 38.30 -6.91 6.63
C ASP A 20 38.23 -7.69 5.31
N LEU A 21 37.32 -7.32 4.41
CA LEU A 21 37.20 -7.97 3.11
C LEU A 21 38.32 -7.54 2.16
N PRO A 22 38.72 -8.39 1.20
CA PRO A 22 39.56 -7.99 0.08
C PRO A 22 38.98 -6.77 -0.66
N GLN A 23 39.83 -5.90 -1.19
CA GLN A 23 39.39 -4.62 -1.77
C GLN A 23 38.37 -4.76 -2.92
N GLU A 24 38.49 -5.81 -3.73
CA GLU A 24 37.50 -6.14 -4.76
C GLU A 24 36.12 -6.44 -4.14
N ALA A 25 36.08 -7.24 -3.07
CA ALA A 25 34.86 -7.59 -2.36
C ALA A 25 34.23 -6.38 -1.64
N GLN A 26 35.02 -5.44 -1.13
CA GLN A 26 34.51 -4.16 -0.59
C GLN A 26 33.80 -3.34 -1.68
N GLY A 27 34.41 -3.26 -2.87
CA GLY A 27 33.82 -2.58 -4.01
C GLY A 27 32.51 -3.23 -4.45
N ILE A 28 32.42 -4.56 -4.43
CA ILE A 28 31.21 -5.32 -4.72
C ILE A 28 30.15 -5.07 -3.64
N PHE A 29 30.51 -5.10 -2.37
CA PHE A 29 29.59 -4.84 -1.26
C PHE A 29 28.94 -3.45 -1.38
N GLY A 30 29.73 -2.42 -1.66
CA GLY A 30 29.18 -1.06 -1.89
C GLY A 30 28.22 -1.00 -3.08
N ARG A 31 28.44 -1.80 -4.13
CA ARG A 31 27.47 -1.93 -5.25
C ARG A 31 26.19 -2.63 -4.79
N ILE A 32 26.28 -3.69 -4.00
CA ILE A 32 25.12 -4.41 -3.45
C ILE A 32 24.30 -3.48 -2.56
N GLN A 33 24.91 -2.69 -1.69
CA GLN A 33 24.20 -1.71 -0.86
C GLN A 33 23.40 -0.71 -1.72
N ARG A 34 24.03 -0.15 -2.76
CA ARG A 34 23.34 0.74 -3.71
C ARG A 34 22.18 0.06 -4.43
N LEU A 35 22.37 -1.21 -4.84
CA LEU A 35 21.30 -1.98 -5.48
C LEU A 35 20.14 -2.26 -4.51
N ASN A 36 20.42 -2.57 -3.25
CA ASN A 36 19.40 -2.79 -2.23
C ASN A 36 18.61 -1.51 -1.94
N GLN A 37 19.29 -0.37 -1.83
CA GLN A 37 18.63 0.94 -1.70
C GLN A 37 17.70 1.20 -2.90
N LYS A 38 18.22 1.00 -4.12
CA LYS A 38 17.42 1.17 -5.34
C LYS A 38 16.21 0.22 -5.39
N LYS A 39 16.37 -1.02 -4.95
CA LYS A 39 15.29 -2.01 -4.85
C LYS A 39 14.20 -1.56 -3.86
N ALA A 40 14.60 -1.00 -2.71
CA ALA A 40 13.66 -0.50 -1.71
C ALA A 40 12.83 0.67 -2.25
N THR A 41 13.46 1.63 -2.94
CA THR A 41 12.74 2.72 -3.61
C THR A 41 11.75 2.19 -4.64
N LEU A 42 12.18 1.27 -5.51
CA LEU A 42 11.29 0.70 -6.52
C LEU A 42 10.09 -0.03 -5.92
N ALA A 43 10.27 -0.71 -4.78
CA ALA A 43 9.15 -1.38 -4.10
C ALA A 43 8.10 -0.36 -3.63
N LEU A 44 8.53 0.76 -3.05
CA LEU A 44 7.62 1.86 -2.65
C LEU A 44 6.91 2.46 -3.88
N ASP A 45 7.63 2.68 -4.98
CA ASP A 45 7.03 3.20 -6.22
C ASP A 45 5.97 2.23 -6.77
N MET A 46 6.19 0.92 -6.69
CA MET A 46 5.21 -0.08 -7.11
C MET A 46 3.97 -0.06 -6.22
N GLU A 47 4.13 0.07 -4.90
CA GLU A 47 3.01 0.20 -3.96
C GLU A 47 2.16 1.45 -4.27
N GLU A 48 2.79 2.58 -4.60
CA GLU A 48 2.10 3.80 -5.01
C GLU A 48 1.33 3.62 -6.33
N ILE A 49 1.94 2.97 -7.32
CA ILE A 49 1.30 2.68 -8.61
C ILE A 49 0.08 1.78 -8.40
N ASP A 50 0.20 0.71 -7.62
CA ASP A 50 -0.90 -0.21 -7.35
C ASP A 50 -2.04 0.50 -6.60
N ALA A 51 -1.72 1.32 -5.59
CA ALA A 51 -2.71 2.13 -4.89
C ALA A 51 -3.43 3.09 -5.84
N SER A 52 -2.69 3.76 -6.72
CA SER A 52 -3.23 4.69 -7.71
C SER A 52 -4.14 3.98 -8.72
N LEU A 53 -3.71 2.84 -9.25
CA LEU A 53 -4.51 2.03 -10.17
C LEU A 53 -5.83 1.59 -9.53
N ASN A 54 -5.80 1.14 -8.28
CA ASN A 54 -6.99 0.73 -7.54
C ASN A 54 -7.93 1.92 -7.29
N PHE A 55 -7.40 3.08 -6.91
CA PHE A 55 -8.17 4.29 -6.73
C PHE A 55 -8.90 4.71 -8.01
N PHE A 56 -8.18 4.82 -9.13
CA PHE A 56 -8.77 5.25 -10.40
C PHE A 56 -9.78 4.23 -10.94
N SER A 57 -9.49 2.93 -10.81
CA SER A 57 -10.42 1.86 -11.21
C SER A 57 -11.72 1.95 -10.41
N SER A 58 -11.63 2.14 -9.09
CA SER A 58 -12.80 2.33 -8.23
C SER A 58 -13.58 3.58 -8.61
N ARG A 59 -12.89 4.67 -8.93
CA ARG A 59 -13.53 5.93 -9.34
C ARG A 59 -14.29 5.79 -10.66
N ILE A 60 -13.74 5.07 -11.64
CA ILE A 60 -14.43 4.78 -12.91
C ILE A 60 -15.72 4.00 -12.64
N ILE A 61 -15.65 2.95 -11.81
CA ILE A 61 -16.83 2.15 -11.44
C ILE A 61 -17.89 3.04 -10.78
N SER A 62 -17.49 3.91 -9.83
CA SER A 62 -18.42 4.85 -9.19
C SER A 62 -19.12 5.75 -10.21
N ILE A 63 -18.38 6.33 -11.17
CA ILE A 63 -18.93 7.21 -12.20
C ILE A 63 -19.93 6.45 -13.09
N VAL A 64 -19.57 5.25 -13.56
CA VAL A 64 -20.45 4.43 -14.41
C VAL A 64 -21.72 4.03 -13.65
N ASN A 65 -21.60 3.65 -12.38
CA ASN A 65 -22.75 3.29 -11.57
C ASN A 65 -23.63 4.50 -11.23
N GLU A 66 -23.06 5.69 -11.05
CA GLU A 66 -23.80 6.94 -10.88
C GLU A 66 -24.57 7.30 -12.14
N ASP A 67 -23.97 7.15 -13.33
CA ASP A 67 -24.62 7.40 -14.62
C ASP A 67 -25.70 6.35 -14.96
N ALA A 68 -25.51 5.11 -14.52
CA ALA A 68 -26.48 4.03 -14.69
C ALA A 68 -27.69 4.12 -13.75
N LYS A 69 -27.67 4.98 -12.73
CA LYS A 69 -28.87 5.24 -11.93
C LYS A 69 -29.91 5.92 -12.83
N PRO A 70 -31.11 5.36 -12.98
CA PRO A 70 -32.15 6.02 -13.74
C PRO A 70 -32.40 7.40 -13.12
N THR A 71 -32.33 8.44 -13.95
CA THR A 71 -32.78 9.79 -13.61
C THR A 71 -34.30 9.74 -13.46
N GLY A 72 -34.78 9.28 -12.30
CA GLY A 72 -36.21 9.06 -12.10
C GLY A 72 -36.56 8.23 -10.87
N GLU A 73 -36.03 8.58 -9.71
CA GLU A 73 -36.74 8.32 -8.45
C GLU A 73 -36.98 9.68 -7.80
N SER A 74 -38.21 10.15 -8.03
CA SER A 74 -38.88 11.15 -7.22
C SER A 74 -38.81 10.75 -5.75
N ASP A 75 -38.08 11.52 -4.96
CA ASP A 75 -38.34 11.68 -3.54
C ASP A 75 -39.76 12.25 -3.39
N GLU A 76 -40.80 11.40 -3.32
CA GLU A 76 -42.11 11.80 -2.79
C GLU A 76 -42.86 10.58 -2.22
N GLU A 77 -42.98 10.61 -0.89
CA GLU A 77 -43.98 9.94 -0.05
C GLU A 77 -43.96 8.39 0.06
N LEU A 78 -43.08 7.90 0.96
CA LEU A 78 -43.47 6.78 1.83
C LEU A 78 -44.48 7.33 2.86
N VAL A 79 -45.77 7.25 2.53
CA VAL A 79 -46.84 7.44 3.52
C VAL A 79 -46.78 6.24 4.47
N GLU A 80 -46.22 6.45 5.65
CA GLU A 80 -46.37 5.56 6.80
C GLU A 80 -47.87 5.40 7.12
N GLY A 81 -48.38 4.20 6.88
CA GLY A 81 -49.65 3.72 7.41
C GLY A 81 -49.39 2.50 8.27
N GLU A 82 -48.76 2.72 9.44
CA GLU A 82 -48.67 1.71 10.49
C GLU A 82 -50.09 1.30 10.89
N ASP A 83 -50.46 0.05 10.56
CA ASP A 83 -51.54 -0.68 11.19
C ASP A 83 -51.18 -0.92 12.67
N ALA A 84 -51.43 0.09 13.50
CA ALA A 84 -51.51 -0.07 14.93
C ALA A 84 -52.50 0.95 15.48
N VAL A 85 -53.34 0.48 16.43
CA VAL A 85 -54.06 1.20 17.50
C VAL A 85 -55.52 0.74 17.58
N LYS A 86 -55.75 -0.42 18.22
CA LYS A 86 -56.25 -0.52 19.62
C LYS A 86 -56.95 -1.85 19.90
N SER A 87 -56.24 -2.70 20.64
CA SER A 87 -56.84 -3.45 21.75
C SER A 87 -57.55 -2.46 22.68
N ASN A 88 -58.83 -2.69 23.01
CA ASN A 88 -59.34 -2.64 24.38
C ASN A 88 -60.83 -2.99 24.48
N ASN A 89 -61.08 -3.89 25.44
CA ASN A 89 -62.29 -4.23 26.19
C ASN A 89 -63.28 -5.24 25.59
#